data_AF-F0XX54-F1
#
_entry.id   AF-F0XX54-F1
#
_cell.length_a   1.000
_cell.length_b   1.000
_cell.length_c   1.000
_cell.angle_alpha   90.00
_cell.angle_beta   90.00
_cell.angle_gamma   90.00
#
_symmetry.space_group_name_H-M   'P 1'
#
loop_
_entity.id
_entity.type
_entity.pdbx_description
1 polymer ?
#
loop_
_entity_poly.entity_id
_entity_poly.type
_entity_poly.pdbx_seq_one_letter_code
_entity_poly.pdbx_strand_id
1 'polypeptide(L)'
;LDDALQQMGLCAAAPELYGSLCDLGGVASIVGLLSHENADISASACSLLYDLTDADVVDSSEAGAAGAATLAAAIEAAQGLEVLASNVARFDEAVTEEAEAVHNTLGVFENVLDV
;
A
#
# COMPACT_ATOMS: atom_id res chain seq x y z
N LEU A 1 7.95 -13.31 -7.51
CA LEU A 1 7.06 -12.13 -7.40
C LEU A 1 7.28 -11.50 -6.03
N ASP A 2 7.33 -12.31 -4.97
CA ASP A 2 7.73 -11.88 -3.62
C ASP A 2 9.05 -11.10 -3.56
N ASP A 3 10.12 -11.57 -4.23
CA ASP A 3 11.39 -10.83 -4.25
C ASP A 3 11.24 -9.41 -4.83
N ALA A 4 10.34 -9.21 -5.79
CA ALA A 4 10.07 -7.89 -6.38
C ALA A 4 9.23 -7.01 -5.44
N LEU A 5 8.28 -7.60 -4.70
CA LEU A 5 7.54 -6.90 -3.65
C LEU A 5 8.45 -6.47 -2.49
N GLN A 6 9.38 -7.34 -2.06
CA GLN A 6 10.41 -6.99 -1.08
C GLN A 6 11.34 -5.88 -1.58
N GLN A 7 11.74 -5.92 -2.86
CA GLN A 7 12.55 -4.86 -3.47
C GLN A 7 11.78 -3.53 -3.55
N MET A 8 10.46 -3.57 -3.75
CA MET A 8 9.61 -2.37 -3.69
C MET A 8 9.41 -1.85 -2.27
N GLY A 9 9.44 -2.71 -1.25
CA GLY A 9 9.42 -2.28 0.16
C GLY A 9 10.63 -1.41 0.54
N LEU A 10 11.79 -1.63 -0.11
CA LEU A 10 12.95 -0.73 0.02
C LEU A 10 12.69 0.67 -0.58
N CYS A 11 11.81 0.80 -1.57
CA CYS A 11 11.38 2.10 -2.06
C CYS A 11 10.43 2.81 -1.08
N ALA A 12 9.67 2.06 -0.26
CA ALA A 12 8.86 2.63 0.82
C ALA A 12 9.73 3.37 1.84
N ALA A 13 10.93 2.86 2.14
CA ALA A 13 11.89 3.54 3.00
C ALA A 13 12.55 4.80 2.38
N ALA A 14 12.21 5.17 1.14
CA ALA A 14 12.77 6.30 0.41
C ALA A 14 11.65 7.22 -0.15
N PRO A 15 11.06 8.10 0.69
CA PRO A 15 9.94 8.97 0.31
C PRO A 15 10.22 9.90 -0.88
N GLU A 16 11.49 10.22 -1.12
CA GLU A 16 11.98 10.96 -2.30
C GLU A 16 11.74 10.25 -3.65
N LEU A 17 11.50 8.92 -3.63
CA LEU A 17 11.21 8.12 -4.82
C LEU A 17 9.71 7.96 -5.09
N TYR A 18 8.83 8.43 -4.20
CA TYR A 18 7.37 8.23 -4.32
C TYR A 18 6.79 8.89 -5.57
N GLY A 19 7.30 10.08 -5.93
CA GLY A 19 6.91 10.75 -7.18
C GLY A 19 7.22 9.89 -8.41
N SER A 20 8.43 9.32 -8.48
CA SER A 20 8.81 8.42 -9.58
C SER A 20 8.00 7.12 -9.57
N LEU A 21 7.72 6.55 -8.38
CA LEU A 21 6.89 5.35 -8.23
C LEU A 21 5.46 5.57 -8.78
N CYS A 22 4.88 6.74 -8.50
CA CYS A 22 3.57 7.13 -9.03
C CYS A 22 3.63 7.35 -10.54
N ASP A 23 4.63 8.08 -11.05
CA ASP A 23 4.81 8.35 -12.48
C ASP A 23 5.01 7.07 -13.31
N LEU A 24 5.68 6.08 -12.74
CA LEU A 24 5.90 4.76 -13.35
C LEU A 24 4.67 3.84 -13.29
N GLY A 25 3.58 4.26 -12.62
CA GLY A 25 2.38 3.43 -12.44
C GLY A 25 2.58 2.27 -11.47
N GLY A 26 3.54 2.38 -10.55
CA GLY A 26 3.81 1.37 -9.53
C GLY A 26 2.60 1.14 -8.61
N VAL A 27 1.95 2.23 -8.18
CA VAL A 27 0.76 2.18 -7.33
C VAL A 27 -0.39 1.41 -8.00
N ALA A 28 -0.67 1.68 -9.27
CA ALA A 28 -1.69 0.96 -10.02
C ALA A 28 -1.38 -0.55 -10.15
N SER A 29 -0.10 -0.90 -10.27
CA SER A 29 0.34 -2.30 -10.30
C SER A 29 0.14 -2.99 -8.95
N ILE A 30 0.45 -2.30 -7.84
CA ILE A 30 0.23 -2.82 -6.47
C ILE A 30 -1.27 -3.01 -6.20
N VAL A 31 -2.10 -2.03 -6.56
CA VAL A 31 -3.57 -2.14 -6.43
C VAL A 31 -4.11 -3.31 -7.26
N GLY A 32 -3.55 -3.56 -8.45
CA GLY A 32 -3.87 -4.75 -9.24
C GLY A 32 -3.54 -6.06 -8.53
N LEU A 33 -2.45 -6.12 -7.77
CA LEU A 33 -2.04 -7.30 -7.00
C LEU A 33 -2.97 -7.58 -5.81
N LEU A 34 -3.67 -6.57 -5.27
CA LEU A 34 -4.68 -6.79 -4.23
C LEU A 34 -5.86 -7.64 -4.71
N SER A 35 -6.17 -7.60 -6.01
CA SER A 35 -7.26 -8.41 -6.60
C SER A 35 -6.82 -9.82 -6.97
N HIS A 36 -5.58 -10.21 -6.64
CA HIS A 36 -5.05 -11.52 -6.99
C HIS A 36 -5.83 -12.67 -6.31
N GLU A 37 -5.89 -13.84 -6.95
CA GLU A 37 -6.62 -15.01 -6.44
C GLU A 37 -5.93 -15.65 -5.23
N ASN A 38 -4.62 -15.41 -5.10
CA ASN A 38 -3.80 -15.91 -4.00
C ASN A 38 -3.78 -14.90 -2.84
N ALA A 39 -4.29 -15.32 -1.68
CA ALA A 39 -4.37 -14.51 -0.46
C ALA A 39 -2.99 -13.97 -0.06
N ASP A 40 -1.93 -14.78 -0.15
CA ASP A 40 -0.56 -14.40 0.20
C ASP A 40 -0.02 -13.19 -0.59
N ILE A 41 -0.30 -13.18 -1.91
CA ILE A 41 0.14 -12.08 -2.80
C ILE A 41 -0.64 -10.81 -2.47
N SER A 42 -1.94 -10.96 -2.20
CA SER A 42 -2.81 -9.85 -1.87
C SER A 42 -2.47 -9.26 -0.48
N ALA A 43 -2.10 -10.11 0.49
CA ALA A 43 -1.64 -9.73 1.81
C ALA A 43 -0.29 -9.00 1.74
N SER A 44 0.65 -9.52 0.94
CA SER A 44 1.95 -8.88 0.71
C SER A 44 1.81 -7.51 0.04
N ALA A 45 0.93 -7.38 -0.95
CA ALA A 45 0.62 -6.09 -1.58
C ALA A 45 -0.01 -5.10 -0.58
N CYS A 46 -0.85 -5.59 0.34
CA CYS A 46 -1.45 -4.78 1.38
C CYS A 46 -0.42 -4.30 2.41
N SER A 47 0.48 -5.17 2.85
CA SER A 47 1.60 -4.79 3.73
C SER A 47 2.50 -3.74 3.07
N LEU A 48 2.79 -3.90 1.78
CA LEU A 48 3.56 -2.90 1.04
C LEU A 48 2.85 -1.53 0.96
N LEU A 49 1.52 -1.51 0.77
CA LEU A 49 0.75 -0.25 0.79
C LEU A 49 0.74 0.38 2.18
N TYR A 50 0.67 -0.43 3.24
CA TYR A 50 0.75 0.04 4.61
C TYR A 50 2.10 0.73 4.85
N ASP A 51 3.21 0.07 4.51
CA ASP A 51 4.55 0.63 4.64
C ASP A 51 4.73 1.91 3.79
N LEU A 52 4.13 1.97 2.60
CA LEU A 52 4.18 3.13 1.72
C LEU A 52 3.40 4.33 2.26
N THR A 53 2.34 4.09 3.03
CA THR A 53 1.45 5.13 3.58
C THR A 53 1.80 5.51 5.00
N ASP A 54 2.71 4.79 5.66
CA ASP A 54 3.11 5.02 7.05
C ASP A 54 3.57 6.47 7.30
N ALA A 55 2.82 7.18 8.12
CA ALA A 55 3.01 8.59 8.46
C ALA A 55 4.41 8.90 9.04
N ASP A 56 5.04 7.94 9.73
CA ASP A 56 6.39 8.12 10.28
C ASP A 56 7.46 8.22 9.17
N VAL A 57 7.19 7.64 7.99
CA VAL A 57 8.04 7.78 6.80
C VAL A 57 7.79 9.11 6.10
N VAL A 58 6.52 9.53 6.03
CA VAL A 58 6.09 10.73 5.30
C VAL A 58 6.50 12.04 5.99
N ASP A 59 6.50 12.08 7.32
CA ASP A 59 6.68 13.31 8.12
C ASP A 59 8.15 13.79 8.22
N SER A 60 9.08 13.10 7.55
CA SER A 60 10.51 13.38 7.67
C SER A 60 11.03 14.49 6.73
N SER A 61 10.25 14.93 5.71
CA SER A 61 10.63 16.07 4.83
C SER A 61 9.46 16.66 4.01
N GLU A 62 9.56 17.93 3.58
CA GLU A 62 8.58 18.56 2.65
C GLU A 62 8.42 17.77 1.33
N ALA A 63 9.48 17.09 0.87
CA ALA A 63 9.43 16.23 -0.30
C ALA A 63 8.65 14.93 -0.05
N GLY A 64 8.72 14.39 1.17
CA GLY A 64 7.92 13.23 1.60
C GLY A 64 6.43 13.55 1.67
N ALA A 65 6.06 14.69 2.23
CA ALA A 65 4.66 15.15 2.24
C ALA A 65 4.08 15.31 0.82
N ALA A 66 4.82 15.89 -0.12
CA ALA A 66 4.41 15.99 -1.52
C ALA A 66 4.33 14.61 -2.19
N GLY A 67 5.25 13.70 -1.87
CA GLY A 67 5.25 12.31 -2.32
C GLY A 67 4.02 11.54 -1.84
N ALA A 68 3.66 11.67 -0.57
CA ALA A 68 2.47 11.02 0.00
C ALA A 68 1.16 11.59 -0.55
N ALA A 69 1.05 12.90 -0.73
CA ALA A 69 -0.11 13.49 -1.40
C ALA A 69 -0.28 12.94 -2.84
N THR A 70 0.84 12.75 -3.55
CA THR A 70 0.83 12.13 -4.89
C THR A 70 0.45 10.65 -4.82
N LEU A 71 0.95 9.92 -3.82
CA LEU A 71 0.65 8.51 -3.58
C LEU A 71 -0.84 8.31 -3.25
N ALA A 72 -1.40 9.15 -2.38
CA ALA A 72 -2.82 9.17 -2.02
C ALA A 72 -3.69 9.44 -3.26
N ALA A 73 -3.33 10.44 -4.08
CA ALA A 73 -4.03 10.71 -5.33
C ALA A 73 -3.95 9.53 -6.32
N ALA A 74 -2.81 8.82 -6.38
CA ALA A 74 -2.66 7.63 -7.22
C ALA A 74 -3.49 6.45 -6.70
N ILE A 75 -3.58 6.25 -5.38
CA ILE A 75 -4.45 5.25 -4.74
C ILE A 75 -5.92 5.54 -5.05
N GLU A 76 -6.34 6.80 -4.92
CA GLU A 76 -7.70 7.24 -5.24
C GLU A 76 -8.01 7.01 -6.73
N ALA A 77 -7.11 7.40 -7.62
CA ALA A 77 -7.26 7.20 -9.07
C ALA A 77 -7.34 5.72 -9.46
N ALA A 78 -6.71 4.82 -8.70
CA ALA A 78 -6.73 3.39 -8.91
C ALA A 78 -7.91 2.67 -8.21
N GLN A 79 -8.81 3.39 -7.55
CA GLN A 79 -9.86 2.82 -6.70
C GLN A 79 -9.30 1.90 -5.60
N GLY A 80 -8.08 2.16 -5.13
CA GLY A 80 -7.35 1.28 -4.23
C GLY A 80 -8.06 1.02 -2.91
N LEU A 81 -8.76 2.03 -2.37
CA LEU A 81 -9.55 1.88 -1.13
C LEU A 81 -10.73 0.91 -1.31
N GLU A 82 -11.41 0.94 -2.46
CA GLU A 82 -12.53 0.02 -2.74
C GLU A 82 -12.02 -1.41 -2.91
N VAL A 83 -10.88 -1.58 -3.58
CA VAL A 83 -10.22 -2.89 -3.75
C VAL A 83 -9.74 -3.44 -2.41
N LEU A 84 -9.13 -2.60 -1.56
CA LEU A 84 -8.72 -2.96 -0.21
C LEU A 84 -9.91 -3.42 0.64
N ALA A 85 -11.00 -2.65 0.65
CA ALA A 85 -12.23 -3.02 1.37
C ALA A 85 -12.83 -4.33 0.85
N SER A 86 -12.83 -4.54 -0.47
CA SER A 86 -13.27 -5.81 -1.06
C SER A 86 -12.36 -6.97 -0.68
N ASN A 87 -11.07 -6.73 -0.47
CA ASN A 87 -10.10 -7.78 -0.15
C ASN A 87 -10.19 -8.21 1.33
N VAL A 88 -10.47 -7.27 2.24
CA VAL A 88 -10.74 -7.57 3.67
C VAL A 88 -11.85 -8.59 3.84
N ALA A 89 -12.91 -8.52 3.03
CA ALA A 89 -14.02 -9.48 3.10
C ALA A 89 -13.63 -10.92 2.67
N ARG A 90 -12.46 -11.10 2.03
CA ARG A 90 -11.95 -12.39 1.57
C ARG A 90 -11.00 -13.04 2.58
N PHE A 91 -10.42 -12.27 3.48
CA PHE A 91 -9.46 -12.75 4.47
C PHE A 91 -10.15 -13.53 5.60
N ASP A 92 -9.52 -14.61 6.02
CA ASP A 92 -9.89 -15.45 7.16
C ASP A 92 -9.05 -15.07 8.39
N GLU A 93 -9.65 -14.38 9.36
CA GLU A 93 -8.99 -14.00 10.61
C GLU A 93 -8.53 -15.20 11.46
N ALA A 94 -8.95 -16.43 11.14
CA ALA A 94 -8.39 -17.63 11.78
C ALA A 94 -6.93 -17.90 11.35
N VAL A 95 -6.49 -17.33 10.23
CA VAL A 95 -5.14 -17.39 9.71
C VAL A 95 -4.38 -16.13 10.14
N THR A 96 -3.30 -16.30 10.91
CA THR A 96 -2.53 -15.18 11.46
C THR A 96 -2.06 -14.18 10.41
N GLU A 97 -1.58 -14.66 9.26
CA GLU A 97 -1.09 -13.82 8.15
C GLU A 97 -2.21 -13.02 7.49
N GLU A 98 -3.41 -13.60 7.35
CA GLU A 98 -4.57 -12.92 6.79
C GLU A 98 -5.18 -11.92 7.78
N ALA A 99 -5.16 -12.25 9.09
CA ALA A 99 -5.53 -11.31 10.15
C ALA A 99 -4.60 -10.07 10.18
N GLU A 100 -3.31 -10.28 9.95
CA GLU A 100 -2.33 -9.20 9.80
C GLU A 100 -2.62 -8.34 8.55
N ALA A 101 -3.01 -8.97 7.44
CA ALA A 101 -3.42 -8.24 6.24
C ALA A 101 -4.67 -7.36 6.46
N VAL A 102 -5.64 -7.82 7.24
CA VAL A 102 -6.80 -7.00 7.66
C VAL A 102 -6.35 -5.80 8.49
N HIS A 103 -5.43 -6.01 9.44
CA HIS A 103 -4.88 -4.92 10.26
C HIS A 103 -4.15 -3.88 9.39
N ASN A 104 -3.27 -4.33 8.50
CA ASN A 104 -2.55 -3.47 7.56
C ASN A 104 -3.51 -2.69 6.65
N THR A 105 -4.61 -3.32 6.21
CA THR A 105 -5.63 -2.63 5.40
C THR A 105 -6.23 -1.46 6.16
N LEU A 106 -6.65 -1.67 7.42
CA LEU A 106 -7.21 -0.60 8.25
C LEU A 106 -6.19 0.50 8.52
N GLY A 107 -4.92 0.15 8.70
CA GLY A 107 -3.83 1.11 8.83
C GLY A 107 -3.66 1.98 7.57
N VAL A 108 -3.74 1.40 6.37
CA VAL A 108 -3.72 2.19 5.12
C VAL A 108 -4.87 3.19 5.08
N PHE A 109 -6.08 2.80 5.52
CA PHE A 109 -7.22 3.72 5.60
C PHE A 109 -6.96 4.87 6.58
N GLU A 110 -6.40 4.59 7.75
CA GLU A 110 -6.04 5.62 8.74
C GLU A 110 -5.00 6.58 8.17
N ASN A 111 -3.92 6.04 7.61
CA ASN A 111 -2.83 6.81 7.02
C ASN A 111 -3.31 7.72 5.87
N VAL A 112 -4.13 7.20 4.96
CA VAL A 112 -4.67 7.98 3.83
C VAL A 112 -5.65 9.06 4.30
N LEU A 113 -6.35 8.85 5.42
CA LEU A 113 -7.25 9.86 6.01
C LEU A 113 -6.49 10.97 6.77
N ASP A 114 -5.29 10.68 7.28
CA ASP A 114 -4.48 11.63 8.05
C ASP A 114 -3.59 12.52 7.16
N VAL A 115 -3.36 12.13 5.89
CA VAL A 115 -2.62 12.89 4.86
C VAL A 115 -3.42 14.06 4.28
#